data_AF-A0A920HU83-F1
#
_entry.id   AF-A0A920HU83-F1
#
_cell.length_a   1.000
_cell.length_b   1.000
_cell.length_c   1.000
_cell.angle_alpha   90.00
_cell.angle_beta   90.00
_cell.angle_gamma   90.00
#
_symmetry.space_group_name_H-M   'P 1'
#
loop_
_entity.id
_entity.type
_entity.pdbx_description
1 polymer ?
#
loop_
_entity_poly.entity_id
_entity_poly.type
_entity_poly.pdbx_seq_one_letter_code
_entity_poly.pdbx_strand_id
1 'polypeptide(L)'
;MIYVCNVDEESANSGNKYSKEIDEYGATKEIDVIKISASIESQISVLNDEDRNEYIVSLGLTEPGLNTLINEGYNALDLVTYFTSDQKKQEHGQYLEIHWPQSLLVKYILTLKRIY
;
A
#
# COMPACT_ATOMS: atom_id res chain seq x y z
N MET A 1 -3.98 -10.65 -8.88
CA MET A 1 -3.57 -9.71 -9.96
C MET A 1 -4.47 -8.49 -9.80
N ILE A 2 -3.93 -7.28 -9.88
CA ILE A 2 -4.68 -6.05 -9.57
C ILE A 2 -4.73 -5.17 -10.82
N TYR A 3 -5.91 -4.63 -11.13
CA TYR A 3 -6.12 -3.63 -12.18
C TYR A 3 -6.31 -2.26 -11.56
N VAL A 4 -5.64 -1.27 -12.14
CA VAL A 4 -5.73 0.13 -11.71
C VAL A 4 -6.39 0.93 -12.81
N CYS A 5 -7.58 1.45 -12.53
CA CYS A 5 -8.35 2.28 -13.44
C CYS A 5 -8.09 3.75 -13.14
N ASN A 6 -7.37 4.42 -14.03
CA ASN A 6 -7.25 5.87 -13.94
C ASN A 6 -8.58 6.52 -14.37
N VAL A 7 -9.16 7.32 -13.47
CA VAL A 7 -10.43 8.02 -13.68
C VAL A 7 -10.26 9.52 -13.47
N ASP A 8 -11.21 10.30 -13.98
CA ASP A 8 -11.35 11.71 -13.69
C ASP A 8 -11.69 11.96 -12.20
N GLU A 9 -11.48 13.19 -11.74
CA GLU A 9 -11.63 13.56 -10.32
C GLU A 9 -13.06 13.33 -9.81
N GLU A 10 -14.07 13.68 -10.62
CA GLU A 10 -15.48 13.51 -10.27
C GLU A 10 -15.86 12.03 -10.14
N SER A 11 -15.21 11.18 -10.93
CA SER A 11 -15.43 9.74 -10.94
C SER A 11 -14.54 8.97 -9.97
N ALA A 12 -13.68 9.62 -9.19
CA ALA A 12 -12.79 8.95 -8.25
C ALA A 12 -13.56 8.15 -7.18
N ASN A 13 -14.72 8.65 -6.75
CA ASN A 13 -15.55 8.00 -5.74
C ASN A 13 -16.57 7.02 -6.35
N SER A 14 -17.34 7.47 -7.36
CA SER A 14 -18.44 6.66 -7.92
C SER A 14 -18.07 5.79 -9.12
N GLY A 15 -16.92 6.05 -9.74
CA GLY A 15 -16.55 5.52 -11.05
C GLY A 15 -17.32 6.16 -12.21
N ASN A 16 -16.81 5.91 -13.42
CA ASN A 16 -17.44 6.24 -14.71
C ASN A 16 -17.84 4.97 -15.48
N LYS A 17 -18.43 5.16 -16.68
CA LYS A 17 -18.84 4.06 -17.56
C LYS A 17 -17.73 3.02 -17.80
N TYR A 18 -16.52 3.48 -18.09
CA TYR A 18 -15.39 2.60 -18.39
C TYR A 18 -14.92 1.84 -17.16
N SER A 19 -14.87 2.50 -15.99
CA SER A 19 -14.51 1.82 -14.75
C SER A 19 -15.51 0.74 -14.37
N LYS A 20 -16.80 0.91 -14.70
CA LYS A 20 -17.82 -0.13 -14.48
C LYS A 20 -17.62 -1.34 -15.39
N GLU A 21 -17.30 -1.12 -16.67
CA GLU A 21 -16.99 -2.21 -17.60
C GLU A 21 -15.76 -3.01 -17.12
N ILE A 22 -14.77 -2.33 -16.53
CA ILE A 22 -13.59 -3.00 -15.97
C ILE A 22 -13.93 -3.70 -14.65
N ASP A 23 -14.76 -3.12 -13.78
CA ASP A 23 -15.26 -3.75 -12.56
C ASP A 23 -16.00 -5.07 -12.89
N GLU A 24 -16.88 -5.04 -13.91
CA GLU A 24 -17.59 -6.22 -14.40
C GLU A 24 -16.63 -7.27 -14.96
N TYR A 25 -15.67 -6.87 -15.78
CA TYR A 25 -14.66 -7.78 -16.33
C TYR A 25 -13.79 -8.37 -15.21
N GLY A 26 -13.36 -7.57 -14.24
CA GLY A 26 -12.57 -7.97 -13.09
C GLY A 26 -13.30 -9.01 -12.25
N ALA A 27 -14.60 -8.83 -12.02
CA ALA A 27 -15.44 -9.80 -11.33
C ALA A 27 -15.49 -11.17 -12.03
N THR A 28 -15.50 -11.21 -13.37
CA THR A 28 -15.47 -12.49 -14.11
C THR A 28 -14.14 -13.24 -14.01
N LYS A 29 -13.07 -12.54 -13.63
CA LYS A 29 -11.69 -13.06 -13.58
C LYS A 29 -11.12 -13.14 -12.17
N GLU A 30 -11.90 -12.79 -11.15
CA GLU A 30 -11.45 -12.69 -9.76
C GLU A 30 -10.21 -11.79 -9.64
N ILE A 31 -10.27 -10.64 -10.32
CA ILE A 31 -9.23 -9.60 -10.33
C ILE A 31 -9.73 -8.39 -9.56
N ASP A 32 -8.94 -7.93 -8.59
CA ASP A 32 -9.24 -6.73 -7.84
C ASP A 32 -9.06 -5.50 -8.73
N VAL A 33 -10.06 -4.62 -8.73
CA VAL A 33 -10.06 -3.38 -9.50
C VAL A 33 -10.07 -2.18 -8.56
N ILE A 34 -9.06 -1.32 -8.70
CA ILE A 34 -8.89 -0.12 -7.90
C ILE A 34 -9.04 1.10 -8.81
N LYS A 35 -9.90 2.03 -8.41
CA LYS A 35 -10.12 3.30 -9.13
C LYS A 35 -9.27 4.38 -8.48
N ILE A 36 -8.46 5.06 -9.29
CA ILE A 36 -7.55 6.13 -8.82
C ILE A 36 -7.65 7.30 -9.79
N SER A 37 -7.61 8.53 -9.29
CA SER A 37 -7.41 9.69 -10.15
C SER A 37 -5.98 10.19 -9.99
N ALA A 38 -5.18 10.03 -11.04
CA ALA A 38 -3.79 10.52 -11.03
C ALA A 38 -3.71 12.03 -10.76
N SER A 39 -4.75 12.80 -11.13
CA SER A 39 -4.82 14.24 -10.87
C SER A 39 -4.98 14.54 -9.38
N ILE A 40 -5.90 13.83 -8.70
CA ILE A 40 -6.11 13.95 -7.24
C ILE A 40 -4.82 13.56 -6.50
N GLU A 41 -4.18 12.46 -6.89
CA GLU A 41 -2.94 11.99 -6.24
C GLU A 41 -1.79 12.98 -6.39
N SER A 42 -1.65 13.61 -7.57
CA SER A 42 -0.66 14.65 -7.79
C SER A 42 -0.91 15.87 -6.89
N GLN A 43 -2.18 16.26 -6.70
CA GLN A 43 -2.54 17.38 -5.84
C GLN A 43 -2.27 17.05 -4.37
N ILE A 44 -2.69 15.86 -3.91
CA ILE A 44 -2.44 15.35 -2.54
C ILE A 44 -0.95 15.35 -2.19
N SER A 45 -0.07 15.04 -3.16
CA SER A 45 1.38 14.93 -2.95
C SER A 45 2.07 16.25 -2.58
N VAL A 46 1.48 17.40 -2.94
CA VAL A 46 2.05 18.72 -2.67
C VAL A 46 1.41 19.42 -1.47
N LEU A 47 0.33 18.86 -0.92
CA LEU A 47 -0.36 19.38 0.26
C LEU A 47 0.32 18.92 1.55
N ASN A 48 0.26 19.79 2.58
CA ASN A 48 0.61 19.41 3.94
C ASN A 48 -0.46 18.47 4.53
N ASP A 49 -0.20 17.93 5.72
CA ASP A 49 -1.08 16.91 6.31
C ASP A 49 -2.48 17.44 6.67
N GLU A 50 -2.60 18.71 7.07
CA GLU A 50 -3.89 19.34 7.39
C GLU A 50 -4.72 19.55 6.11
N ASP A 51 -4.14 20.22 5.12
CA ASP A 51 -4.79 20.50 3.83
C ASP A 51 -5.13 19.22 3.07
N ARG A 52 -4.27 18.18 3.17
CA ARG A 52 -4.52 16.88 2.55
C ARG A 52 -5.80 16.24 3.08
N ASN A 53 -5.97 16.24 4.40
CA ASN A 53 -7.14 15.61 5.02
C ASN A 53 -8.42 16.37 4.65
N GLU A 54 -8.39 17.70 4.67
CA GLU A 54 -9.52 18.53 4.25
C GLU A 54 -9.88 18.28 2.78
N TYR A 55 -8.88 18.20 1.89
CA TYR A 55 -9.09 17.94 0.47
C TYR A 55 -9.70 16.56 0.21
N ILE A 56 -9.19 15.50 0.86
CA ILE A 56 -9.73 14.13 0.76
C ILE A 56 -11.20 14.09 1.20
N VAL A 57 -11.51 14.70 2.35
CA VAL A 57 -12.89 14.76 2.87
C VAL A 57 -13.80 15.56 1.94
N SER A 58 -13.31 16.64 1.34
CA SER A 58 -14.08 17.45 0.39
C SER A 58 -14.50 16.69 -0.87
N LEU A 59 -13.71 15.71 -1.28
CA LEU A 59 -13.97 14.81 -2.41
C LEU A 59 -14.85 13.61 -2.02
N GLY A 60 -15.22 13.48 -0.74
CA GLY A 60 -15.97 12.35 -0.22
C GLY A 60 -15.16 11.05 -0.20
N LEU A 61 -13.82 11.16 -0.20
CA LEU A 61 -12.91 10.03 -0.08
C LEU A 61 -12.50 9.84 1.38
N THR A 62 -12.16 8.61 1.76
CA THR A 62 -11.66 8.29 3.10
C THR A 62 -10.14 8.28 3.18
N GLU A 63 -9.48 7.98 2.07
CA GLU A 63 -8.02 7.91 1.94
C GLU A 63 -7.59 8.14 0.48
N PRO A 64 -6.31 8.44 0.22
CA PRO A 64 -5.76 8.49 -1.14
C PRO A 64 -5.85 7.12 -1.82
N GLY A 65 -6.16 7.08 -3.11
CA GLY A 65 -6.24 5.84 -3.88
C GLY A 65 -4.89 5.13 -4.00
N LEU A 66 -3.78 5.87 -3.94
CA LEU A 66 -2.44 5.26 -3.85
C LEU A 66 -2.24 4.45 -2.57
N ASN A 67 -2.84 4.85 -1.45
CA ASN A 67 -2.75 4.07 -0.21
C ASN A 67 -3.48 2.73 -0.36
N THR A 68 -4.69 2.75 -0.94
CA THR A 68 -5.43 1.52 -1.27
C THR A 68 -4.60 0.61 -2.17
N LEU A 69 -3.99 1.16 -3.22
CA LEU A 69 -3.13 0.38 -4.13
C LEU A 69 -1.93 -0.25 -3.43
N ILE A 70 -1.28 0.49 -2.53
CA ILE A 70 -0.15 -0.04 -1.75
C ILE A 70 -0.64 -1.21 -0.89
N ASN A 71 -1.71 -1.02 -0.12
CA ASN A 71 -2.24 -2.05 0.78
C ASN A 71 -2.65 -3.31 0.01
N GLU A 72 -3.40 -3.17 -1.08
CA GLU A 72 -3.79 -4.29 -1.92
C GLU A 72 -2.57 -4.97 -2.57
N GLY A 73 -1.56 -4.19 -2.99
CA GLY A 73 -0.31 -4.73 -3.51
C GLY A 73 0.46 -5.56 -2.48
N TYR A 74 0.54 -5.10 -1.23
CA TYR A 74 1.14 -5.86 -0.12
C TYR A 74 0.39 -7.16 0.15
N ASN A 75 -0.95 -7.11 0.17
CA ASN A 75 -1.81 -8.27 0.36
C ASN A 75 -1.64 -9.28 -0.77
N ALA A 76 -1.62 -8.83 -2.03
CA ALA A 76 -1.47 -9.69 -3.19
C ALA A 76 -0.09 -10.38 -3.26
N LEU A 77 0.93 -9.80 -2.63
CA LEU A 77 2.29 -10.36 -2.55
C LEU A 77 2.56 -11.17 -1.27
N ASP A 78 1.58 -11.30 -0.36
CA ASP A 78 1.72 -11.95 0.95
C ASP A 78 2.91 -11.43 1.76
N LEU A 79 3.12 -10.10 1.72
CA LEU A 79 4.21 -9.45 2.43
C LEU A 79 3.82 -9.14 3.88
N VAL A 80 4.74 -9.43 4.80
CA VAL A 80 4.57 -9.15 6.23
C VAL A 80 5.56 -8.09 6.69
N THR A 81 5.05 -7.00 7.27
CA THR A 81 5.85 -5.95 7.88
C THR A 81 6.12 -6.28 9.34
N TYR A 82 7.40 -6.32 9.75
CA TYR A 82 7.81 -6.44 11.15
C TYR A 82 8.63 -5.22 11.56
N PHE A 83 8.38 -4.72 12.77
CA PHE A 83 9.12 -3.59 13.33
C PHE A 83 10.24 -4.11 14.24
N THR A 84 11.45 -3.60 14.06
CA THR A 84 12.54 -3.78 15.03
C THR A 84 12.64 -2.52 15.88
N SER A 85 11.99 -2.51 17.06
CA SER A 85 12.18 -1.44 18.03
C SER A 85 13.44 -1.73 18.86
N ASP A 86 14.51 -0.97 18.62
CA ASP A 86 15.65 -0.95 19.52
C ASP A 86 15.37 0.05 20.66
N GLN A 87 15.15 -0.46 21.88
CA GLN A 87 15.06 0.39 23.08
C GLN A 87 16.45 0.71 23.69
N LYS A 88 17.56 0.49 22.99
CA LYS A 88 18.90 0.83 23.49
C LYS A 88 19.68 1.76 22.56
N LYS A 89 19.28 3.03 22.55
CA LYS A 89 20.28 4.11 22.45
C LYS A 89 20.87 4.35 23.84
N GLN A 90 21.85 3.54 24.21
CA GLN A 90 22.86 3.94 25.19
C GLN A 90 24.20 3.97 24.47
N GLU A 91 24.58 5.19 24.11
CA GLU A 91 25.93 5.75 24.13
C GLU A 91 27.08 4.74 24.24
N HIS A 92 27.98 4.78 23.26
CA HIS A 92 29.28 4.09 23.15
C HIS A 92 29.24 2.67 22.58
N GLY A 93 29.91 2.54 21.42
CA GLY A 93 29.77 1.42 20.50
C GLY A 93 30.11 0.06 21.10
N GLN A 94 29.20 -0.88 20.93
CA GLN A 94 29.46 -2.32 20.88
C GLN A 94 28.50 -2.97 19.89
N TYR A 95 28.99 -3.99 19.20
CA TYR A 95 28.28 -4.75 18.17
C TYR A 95 26.93 -5.27 18.69
N LEU A 96 25.86 -5.00 17.94
CA LEU A 96 24.51 -5.47 18.24
C LEU A 96 24.38 -6.94 17.81
N GLU A 97 24.40 -7.87 18.77
CA GLU A 97 23.87 -9.22 18.54
C GLU A 97 22.33 -9.14 18.52
N ILE A 98 21.76 -9.20 17.32
CA ILE A 98 20.32 -9.29 17.14
C ILE A 98 19.88 -10.67 17.64
N HIS A 99 19.19 -10.74 18.77
CA HIS A 99 18.66 -11.99 19.30
C HIS A 99 17.38 -12.36 18.56
N TRP A 100 17.52 -13.19 17.54
CA TRP A 100 16.39 -13.67 16.75
C TRP A 100 15.72 -14.87 17.45
N PRO A 101 14.37 -14.89 17.52
CA PRO A 101 13.65 -16.12 17.82
C PRO A 101 14.04 -17.21 16.82
N GLN A 102 14.30 -18.43 17.30
CA GLN A 102 14.75 -19.54 16.45
C GLN A 102 13.78 -19.81 15.28
N SER A 103 12.49 -19.54 15.44
CA SER A 103 11.47 -19.66 14.39
C SER A 103 11.68 -18.69 13.22
N LEU A 104 12.12 -17.45 13.48
CA LEU A 104 12.39 -16.44 12.46
C LEU A 104 13.73 -16.68 11.76
N LEU A 105 14.74 -17.17 12.49
CA LEU A 105 16.03 -17.59 11.92
C LEU A 105 15.85 -18.70 10.89
N VAL A 106 15.03 -19.71 11.20
CA VAL A 106 14.74 -20.80 10.26
C VAL A 106 14.05 -20.26 9.00
N LYS A 107 13.07 -19.36 9.15
CA LYS A 107 12.37 -18.77 8.01
C LYS A 107 13.31 -17.94 7.13
N TYR A 108 14.16 -17.10 7.73
CA TYR A 108 15.14 -16.27 7.00
C TYR A 108 16.20 -17.11 6.27
N ILE A 109 16.74 -18.16 6.90
CA ILE A 109 17.71 -19.07 6.27
C ILE A 109 17.08 -19.84 5.11
N LEU A 110 15.83 -20.31 5.26
CA LEU A 110 15.12 -20.98 4.18
C LEU A 110 14.83 -20.05 3.00
N THR A 111 14.51 -18.78 3.26
CA THR A 111 14.30 -17.77 2.21
C THR A 111 15.59 -17.48 1.46
N LEU A 112 16.72 -17.29 2.15
CA LEU A 112 18.01 -17.04 1.49
C LEU A 112 18.49 -18.23 0.65
N LYS A 113 18.31 -19.46 1.13
CA LYS A 113 18.65 -20.68 0.37
C LYS A 113 17.76 -20.94 -0.86
N ARG A 114 16.66 -20.19 -1.01
CA ARG A 114 15.78 -20.28 -2.19
C ARG A 114 16.14 -19.24 -3.25
N ILE A 115 16.95 -18.24 -2.89
CA ILE A 115 17.35 -17.12 -3.76
C ILE A 115 18.76 -17.31 -4.34
N TYR A 116 19.56 -18.25 -3.82
CA TYR A 116 20.85 -18.68 -4.35
C TYR A 116 20.84 -20.18 -4.65
#